data_AF-A0A4R4VUQ1-F1
#
_entry.id   AF-A0A4R4VUQ1-F1
#
_cell.length_a   1.000
_cell.length_b   1.000
_cell.length_c   1.000
_cell.angle_alpha   90.00
_cell.angle_beta   90.00
_cell.angle_gamma   90.00
#
_symmetry.space_group_name_H-M   'P 1'
#
loop_
_entity.id
_entity.type
_entity.pdbx_description
1 polymer ?
#
loop_
_entity_poly.entity_id
_entity_poly.type
_entity_poly.pdbx_seq_one_letter_code
_entity_poly.pdbx_strand_id
1 'polypeptide(L)'
;MVKTQRTRRVAVVLVAFGIAAGTATPVALAAGGDGTISGGGGPNPNAERMSRDRGWVVPFAPLHFGAAPYEAVEAAATTAAGEADCSISATAATYLTLSTTWPEVSPSGASPSPMTLSRYDDQTSLADPEQRAEGLFFNPGVGIWQLDSAGLGAKETAATAIDSSTAAATMAPHMVDAYCSAINSGSSQAQARATAWTPWHACDSGACEDVYQRLEADGVTKDADVDRYGGAEKRTCTFEGAEYDCLYVDPSAAQGEDAWTAPDYGPAPVPAPFYAFTYEEGGVDYEVRYWLKGYSGASTDVSASRELGVNARTELSWAEESSLCDTTTGTGNC
;
A
#
# COMPACT_ATOMS: atom_id res chain seq x y z
N MET A 1 68.99 55.49 10.94
CA MET A 1 67.59 55.47 10.46
C MET A 1 66.71 55.30 11.69
N VAL A 2 66.22 56.35 12.34
CA VAL A 2 65.04 57.19 12.01
C VAL A 2 63.75 56.35 11.84
N LYS A 3 62.81 56.59 12.78
CA LYS A 3 61.34 56.35 12.74
C LYS A 3 60.89 54.87 12.81
N THR A 4 59.86 54.45 13.56
CA THR A 4 58.65 55.09 14.13
C THR A 4 58.07 54.09 15.17
N GLN A 5 57.83 54.41 16.45
CA GLN A 5 56.59 54.98 17.03
C GLN A 5 55.30 54.41 16.39
N ARG A 6 54.39 53.68 17.08
CA ARG A 6 53.40 54.13 18.09
C ARG A 6 52.54 52.90 18.47
N THR A 7 52.25 52.61 19.77
CA THR A 7 51.01 52.94 20.53
C THR A 7 49.70 52.70 19.74
N ARG A 8 48.58 52.20 20.29
CA ARG A 8 48.03 52.13 21.66
C ARG A 8 46.70 51.33 21.57
N ARG A 9 46.38 50.58 22.63
CA ARG A 9 45.11 50.53 23.38
C ARG A 9 43.72 50.51 22.68
N VAL A 10 42.91 49.58 23.23
CA VAL A 10 41.45 49.65 23.55
C VAL A 10 40.47 49.24 22.44
N ALA A 11 39.64 48.23 22.73
CA ALA A 11 38.19 48.38 22.93
C ALA A 11 37.51 47.04 23.29
N VAL A 12 36.83 47.03 24.43
CA VAL A 12 35.71 46.13 24.74
C VAL A 12 34.46 46.74 24.13
N VAL A 13 33.68 45.95 23.38
CA VAL A 13 32.28 46.25 23.05
C VAL A 13 31.46 44.96 23.12
N LEU A 14 30.44 45.02 23.98
CA LEU A 14 29.31 44.09 24.18
C LEU A 14 28.32 44.15 23.00
N VAL A 15 27.33 43.24 23.04
CA VAL A 15 26.02 43.24 22.32
C VAL A 15 26.03 42.38 21.03
N ALA A 16 25.13 41.43 20.76
CA ALA A 16 23.77 41.16 21.26
C ALA A 16 23.49 39.65 21.44
N PHE A 17 22.68 39.32 22.45
CA PHE A 17 21.91 38.08 22.48
C PHE A 17 20.81 38.15 21.41
N GLY A 18 20.99 37.42 20.32
CA GLY A 18 19.90 37.09 19.41
C GLY A 18 19.19 35.84 19.92
N ILE A 19 18.04 36.02 20.57
CA ILE A 19 17.06 34.95 20.75
C ILE A 19 16.47 34.69 19.37
N ALA A 20 17.04 33.74 18.64
CA ALA A 20 16.31 33.11 17.55
C ALA A 20 15.30 32.17 18.23
N ALA A 21 14.06 32.63 18.35
CA ALA A 21 12.92 31.75 18.53
C ALA A 21 12.85 30.85 17.29
N GLY A 22 13.63 29.77 17.30
CA GLY A 22 13.42 28.66 16.39
C GLY A 22 12.06 28.10 16.73
N THR A 23 11.12 28.26 15.80
CA THR A 23 9.90 27.46 15.74
C THR A 23 10.35 26.00 15.69
N ALA A 24 10.48 25.38 16.85
CA ALA A 24 10.65 23.95 16.95
C ALA A 24 9.36 23.35 16.39
N THR A 25 9.40 22.95 15.12
CA THR A 25 8.45 21.97 14.60
C THR A 25 8.49 20.77 15.55
N PRO A 26 7.34 20.29 16.05
CA PRO A 26 7.31 19.10 16.87
C PRO A 26 7.95 17.96 16.07
N VAL A 27 8.95 17.33 16.66
CA VAL A 27 9.60 16.13 16.11
C VAL A 27 8.59 15.00 16.28
N ALA A 28 8.05 14.52 15.16
CA ALA A 28 7.10 13.42 15.13
C ALA A 28 7.78 12.07 15.40
N LEU A 29 7.13 11.22 16.18
CA LEU A 29 7.52 9.85 16.56
C LEU A 29 6.26 8.97 16.71
N ALA A 30 6.42 7.63 16.65
CA ALA A 30 5.51 6.48 16.95
C ALA A 30 4.76 5.72 15.81
N ALA A 31 5.04 4.46 15.43
CA ALA A 31 6.01 3.46 15.88
C ALA A 31 6.34 2.38 14.82
N GLY A 32 7.54 1.79 14.85
CA GLY A 32 7.79 0.41 14.42
C GLY A 32 7.79 -0.56 15.61
N GLY A 33 8.10 -1.85 15.46
CA GLY A 33 7.97 -2.87 16.55
C GLY A 33 8.83 -2.69 17.82
N ASP A 34 9.55 -1.57 17.97
CA ASP A 34 10.13 -1.05 19.22
C ASP A 34 9.52 0.31 19.66
N GLY A 35 8.48 0.76 18.98
CA GLY A 35 7.92 2.10 19.11
C GLY A 35 8.50 3.16 18.18
N THR A 36 9.57 2.91 17.41
CA THR A 36 10.29 4.01 16.73
C THR A 36 9.85 4.17 15.28
N ILE A 37 8.97 5.14 15.02
CA ILE A 37 8.95 5.78 13.71
C ILE A 37 10.30 6.45 13.51
N SER A 38 10.88 6.25 12.34
CA SER A 38 11.95 7.12 11.86
C SER A 38 11.52 7.86 10.58
N GLY A 39 11.67 9.19 10.57
CA GLY A 39 11.57 10.01 9.36
C GLY A 39 10.27 10.82 9.19
N GLY A 40 10.43 12.11 8.85
CA GLY A 40 9.37 12.95 8.30
C GLY A 40 9.08 12.61 6.83
N GLY A 41 7.96 13.12 6.31
CA GLY A 41 7.33 12.65 5.05
C GLY A 41 8.25 12.42 3.84
N GLY A 42 7.87 11.44 3.01
CA GLY A 42 8.64 10.94 1.85
C GLY A 42 8.73 9.40 1.80
N PRO A 43 9.36 8.80 0.79
CA PRO A 43 9.54 7.35 0.69
C PRO A 43 10.51 6.79 1.74
N ASN A 44 10.26 5.58 2.26
CA ASN A 44 11.22 4.89 3.13
C ASN A 44 12.40 4.47 2.24
N PRO A 45 13.64 4.94 2.50
CA PRO A 45 14.80 4.63 1.67
C PRO A 45 15.17 3.15 1.66
N ASN A 46 14.63 2.35 2.59
CA ASN A 46 14.86 0.92 2.66
C ASN A 46 13.72 0.08 2.06
N ALA A 47 12.56 0.67 1.72
CA ALA A 47 11.37 -0.09 1.31
C ALA A 47 11.64 -0.99 0.11
N GLU A 48 12.27 -0.47 -0.95
CA GLU A 48 12.61 -1.25 -2.14
C GLU A 48 13.58 -2.40 -1.82
N ARG A 49 14.57 -2.17 -0.95
CA ARG A 49 15.49 -3.23 -0.52
C ARG A 49 14.73 -4.31 0.24
N MET A 50 13.83 -3.94 1.14
CA MET A 50 13.03 -4.88 1.92
C MET A 50 12.09 -5.71 1.04
N SER A 51 11.45 -5.09 0.05
CA SER A 51 10.64 -5.78 -0.96
C SER A 51 11.49 -6.79 -1.75
N ARG A 52 12.67 -6.39 -2.25
CA ARG A 52 13.62 -7.30 -2.92
C ARG A 52 14.07 -8.47 -2.04
N ASP A 53 14.47 -8.20 -0.81
CA ASP A 53 14.96 -9.21 0.12
C ASP A 53 13.87 -10.25 0.48
N ARG A 54 12.60 -9.92 0.24
CA ARG A 54 11.43 -10.78 0.46
C ARG A 54 10.78 -11.32 -0.80
N GLY A 55 11.23 -10.89 -1.98
CA GLY A 55 10.77 -11.37 -3.28
C GLY A 55 11.13 -12.82 -3.63
N TRP A 56 11.61 -13.60 -2.66
CA TRP A 56 11.85 -15.02 -2.87
C TRP A 56 10.53 -15.79 -2.77
N VAL A 57 10.39 -16.86 -3.55
CA VAL A 57 9.26 -17.79 -3.42
C VAL A 57 9.82 -19.17 -3.10
N VAL A 58 9.22 -19.90 -2.15
CA VAL A 58 9.64 -21.26 -1.79
C VAL A 58 9.79 -22.09 -3.08
N PRO A 59 11.00 -22.59 -3.38
CA PRO A 59 11.22 -23.41 -4.56
C PRO A 59 10.36 -24.67 -4.51
N PHE A 60 9.72 -25.02 -5.64
CA PHE A 60 8.90 -26.22 -5.80
C PHE A 60 7.66 -26.31 -4.91
N ALA A 61 7.33 -25.28 -4.13
CA ALA A 61 6.02 -25.22 -3.47
C ALA A 61 4.92 -25.15 -4.53
N PRO A 62 3.76 -25.83 -4.35
CA PRO A 62 2.59 -25.54 -5.16
C PRO A 62 2.23 -24.07 -5.05
N LEU A 63 1.85 -23.45 -6.16
CA LEU A 63 1.31 -22.09 -6.17
C LEU A 63 -0.18 -22.19 -5.89
N HIS A 64 -0.60 -21.70 -4.73
CA HIS A 64 -2.01 -21.58 -4.37
C HIS A 64 -2.52 -20.18 -4.68
N PHE A 65 -3.82 -20.07 -4.99
CA PHE A 65 -4.49 -18.79 -5.20
C PHE A 65 -5.98 -18.92 -4.90
N GLY A 66 -6.58 -17.88 -4.34
CA GLY A 66 -8.03 -17.87 -4.07
C GLY A 66 -8.83 -18.14 -5.34
N ALA A 67 -9.86 -18.99 -5.26
CA ALA A 67 -10.64 -19.39 -6.42
C ALA A 67 -11.40 -18.21 -7.04
N ALA A 68 -12.04 -17.38 -6.21
CA ALA A 68 -12.74 -16.18 -6.66
C ALA A 68 -11.76 -15.08 -7.14
N PRO A 69 -10.66 -14.77 -6.42
CA PRO A 69 -9.60 -13.92 -6.95
C PRO A 69 -9.03 -14.41 -8.30
N TYR A 70 -8.79 -15.72 -8.46
CA TYR A 70 -8.27 -16.27 -9.72
C TYR A 70 -9.24 -16.03 -10.88
N GLU A 71 -10.54 -16.30 -10.67
CA GLU A 71 -11.58 -16.07 -11.68
C GLU A 71 -11.64 -14.60 -12.11
N ALA A 72 -11.51 -13.67 -11.16
CA ALA A 72 -11.42 -12.24 -11.45
C ALA A 72 -10.20 -11.90 -12.33
N VAL A 73 -9.03 -12.46 -12.02
CA VAL A 73 -7.81 -12.25 -12.81
C VAL A 73 -7.95 -12.86 -14.20
N GLU A 74 -8.43 -14.09 -14.32
CA GLU A 74 -8.64 -14.77 -15.60
C GLU A 74 -9.62 -14.01 -16.49
N ALA A 75 -10.71 -13.49 -15.93
CA ALA A 75 -11.68 -12.69 -16.66
C ALA A 75 -11.08 -11.35 -17.15
N ALA A 76 -10.38 -10.62 -16.29
CA ALA A 76 -9.74 -9.36 -16.65
C ALA A 76 -8.62 -9.56 -17.68
N ALA A 77 -7.78 -10.58 -17.51
CA ALA A 77 -6.71 -10.93 -18.43
C ALA A 77 -7.22 -11.42 -19.79
N THR A 78 -8.35 -12.13 -19.82
CA THR A 78 -9.02 -12.51 -21.07
C THR A 78 -9.47 -11.30 -21.86
N THR A 79 -10.09 -10.33 -21.19
CA THR A 79 -10.50 -9.06 -21.82
C THR A 79 -9.28 -8.29 -22.32
N ALA A 80 -8.26 -8.09 -21.48
CA ALA A 80 -7.04 -7.38 -21.84
C ALA A 80 -6.31 -8.05 -23.03
N ALA A 81 -6.21 -9.38 -23.05
CA ALA A 81 -5.61 -10.10 -24.18
C ALA A 81 -6.43 -9.98 -25.48
N GLY A 82 -7.76 -9.86 -25.39
CA GLY A 82 -8.63 -9.66 -26.54
C GLY A 82 -8.53 -8.25 -27.14
N GLU A 83 -8.16 -7.27 -26.32
CA GLU A 83 -7.99 -5.86 -26.71
C GLU A 83 -6.54 -5.50 -27.05
N ALA A 84 -5.59 -6.39 -26.74
CA ALA A 84 -4.16 -6.18 -26.93
C ALA A 84 -3.78 -5.93 -28.41
N ASP A 85 -2.80 -5.05 -28.61
CA ASP A 85 -2.24 -4.73 -29.93
C ASP A 85 -1.12 -5.70 -30.39
N CYS A 86 -0.77 -6.67 -29.54
CA CYS A 86 0.22 -7.71 -29.80
C CYS A 86 -0.36 -9.13 -29.59
N SER A 87 0.38 -10.16 -29.99
CA SER A 87 -0.06 -11.55 -29.77
C SER A 87 0.25 -12.00 -28.34
N ILE A 88 -0.80 -12.18 -27.54
CA ILE A 88 -0.78 -12.80 -26.21
C ILE A 88 -2.06 -13.62 -26.04
N SER A 89 -1.96 -14.83 -25.46
CA SER A 89 -3.14 -15.63 -25.15
C SER A 89 -3.76 -15.19 -23.82
N ALA A 90 -5.07 -15.44 -23.62
CA ALA A 90 -5.73 -15.19 -22.34
C ALA A 90 -5.02 -15.89 -21.17
N THR A 91 -4.52 -17.11 -21.37
CA THR A 91 -3.76 -17.86 -20.36
C THR A 91 -2.42 -17.20 -20.05
N ALA A 92 -1.66 -16.78 -21.07
CA ALA A 92 -0.39 -16.09 -20.86
C ALA A 92 -0.59 -14.73 -20.18
N ALA A 93 -1.65 -14.00 -20.52
CA ALA A 93 -2.04 -12.77 -19.83
C ALA A 93 -2.41 -13.04 -18.37
N THR A 94 -3.14 -14.12 -18.09
CA THR A 94 -3.49 -14.53 -16.72
C THR A 94 -2.22 -14.80 -15.90
N TYR A 95 -1.27 -15.57 -16.44
CA TYR A 95 -0.01 -15.84 -15.76
C TYR A 95 0.85 -14.58 -15.58
N LEU A 96 0.91 -13.72 -16.60
CA LEU A 96 1.57 -12.42 -16.51
C LEU A 96 1.03 -11.61 -15.32
N THR A 97 -0.29 -11.57 -15.15
CA THR A 97 -0.96 -10.82 -14.07
C THR A 97 -0.77 -11.43 -12.69
N LEU A 98 -0.68 -12.76 -12.58
CA LEU A 98 -0.50 -13.44 -11.31
C LEU A 98 0.95 -13.42 -10.81
N SER A 99 1.94 -13.37 -11.71
CA SER A 99 3.35 -13.60 -11.40
C SER A 99 3.95 -12.71 -10.31
N THR A 100 3.40 -11.50 -10.11
CA THR A 100 3.89 -10.56 -9.10
C THR A 100 3.41 -10.90 -7.68
N THR A 101 2.33 -11.67 -7.55
CA THR A 101 1.62 -11.82 -6.27
C THR A 101 2.40 -12.65 -5.24
N TRP A 102 3.05 -13.75 -5.62
CA TRP A 102 3.83 -14.57 -4.68
C TRP A 102 5.09 -13.86 -4.18
N PRO A 103 5.95 -13.27 -5.04
CA PRO A 103 7.10 -12.53 -4.56
C PRO A 103 6.72 -11.34 -3.66
N GLU A 104 5.60 -10.66 -3.94
CA GLU A 104 5.20 -9.49 -3.15
C GLU A 104 4.55 -9.84 -1.81
N VAL A 105 3.62 -10.80 -1.81
CA VAL A 105 2.73 -10.99 -0.65
C VAL A 105 2.53 -12.44 -0.23
N SER A 106 3.09 -13.42 -0.93
CA SER A 106 2.97 -14.84 -0.57
C SER A 106 4.21 -15.67 -0.93
N PRO A 107 5.37 -15.36 -0.30
CA PRO A 107 6.61 -16.06 -0.59
C PRO A 107 6.53 -17.56 -0.22
N SER A 108 5.59 -17.95 0.66
CA SER A 108 5.36 -19.34 1.07
C SER A 108 4.80 -20.22 -0.06
N GLY A 109 4.14 -19.64 -1.07
CA GLY A 109 3.34 -20.34 -2.06
C GLY A 109 1.85 -20.48 -1.68
N ALA A 110 1.45 -20.07 -0.47
CA ALA A 110 0.04 -20.02 -0.06
C ALA A 110 -0.79 -19.07 -0.93
N SER A 111 -2.11 -19.12 -0.82
CA SER A 111 -3.01 -18.19 -1.50
C SER A 111 -2.71 -16.75 -1.05
N PRO A 112 -2.30 -15.82 -1.93
CA PRO A 112 -2.14 -14.41 -1.57
C PRO A 112 -3.42 -13.85 -0.95
N SER A 113 -3.31 -13.07 0.13
CA SER A 113 -4.47 -12.41 0.73
C SER A 113 -4.83 -11.12 -0.02
N PRO A 114 -6.06 -11.00 -0.56
CA PRO A 114 -6.58 -9.73 -1.08
C PRO A 114 -6.56 -8.59 -0.06
N MET A 115 -6.59 -8.89 1.25
CA MET A 115 -6.59 -7.87 2.29
C MET A 115 -5.18 -7.39 2.70
N THR A 116 -4.11 -7.91 2.08
CA THR A 116 -2.73 -7.57 2.48
C THR A 116 -2.48 -6.06 2.52
N LEU A 117 -1.91 -5.58 3.62
CA LEU A 117 -1.48 -4.19 3.78
C LEU A 117 0.05 -4.13 3.89
N SER A 118 0.69 -3.31 3.07
CA SER A 118 2.16 -3.17 3.04
C SER A 118 2.70 -2.75 4.40
N ARG A 119 3.76 -3.43 4.84
CA ARG A 119 4.40 -3.16 6.14
C ARG A 119 5.79 -2.52 6.00
N TYR A 120 6.18 -2.08 4.79
CA TYR A 120 7.53 -1.55 4.52
C TYR A 120 7.70 -0.06 4.80
N ASP A 121 6.61 0.69 4.93
CA ASP A 121 6.60 2.12 5.19
C ASP A 121 6.39 2.41 6.69
N ASP A 122 7.28 3.19 7.30
CA ASP A 122 7.31 3.52 8.73
C ASP A 122 7.40 5.03 9.01
N GLN A 123 7.07 5.86 8.03
CA GLN A 123 7.23 7.32 8.08
C GLN A 123 6.14 7.98 8.94
N THR A 124 6.49 9.09 9.61
CA THR A 124 5.54 9.80 10.49
C THR A 124 4.35 10.38 9.77
N SER A 125 4.47 10.69 8.48
CA SER A 125 3.36 11.25 7.70
C SER A 125 2.23 10.25 7.47
N LEU A 126 2.48 8.96 7.66
CA LEU A 126 1.50 7.89 7.52
C LEU A 126 0.87 7.49 8.86
N ALA A 127 1.30 8.07 9.98
CA ALA A 127 0.75 7.79 11.30
C ALA A 127 -0.13 8.94 11.79
N ASP A 128 -1.06 8.65 12.70
CA ASP A 128 -1.82 9.67 13.39
C ASP A 128 -0.87 10.66 14.10
N PRO A 129 -0.88 11.96 13.73
CA PRO A 129 0.05 12.94 14.28
C PRO A 129 -0.15 13.16 15.79
N GLU A 130 -1.33 12.86 16.32
CA GLU A 130 -1.64 12.95 17.75
C GLU A 130 -1.24 11.69 18.54
N GLN A 131 -0.83 10.61 17.86
CA GLN A 131 -0.42 9.34 18.47
C GLN A 131 -1.49 8.77 19.41
N ARG A 132 -2.76 8.86 19.01
CA ARG A 132 -3.89 8.43 19.85
C ARG A 132 -3.92 6.91 20.06
N ALA A 133 -3.42 6.14 19.10
CA ALA A 133 -3.18 4.70 19.23
C ALA A 133 -2.18 4.20 18.16
N GLU A 134 -1.45 3.12 18.45
CA GLU A 134 -0.41 2.56 17.56
C GLU A 134 -0.96 2.07 16.21
N GLY A 135 -2.16 1.49 16.20
CA GLY A 135 -2.80 0.98 14.99
C GLY A 135 -3.43 2.05 14.08
N LEU A 136 -3.31 3.33 14.41
CA LEU A 136 -3.76 4.43 13.56
C LEU A 136 -2.68 4.76 12.53
N PHE A 137 -2.58 3.91 11.51
CA PHE A 137 -1.57 3.99 10.48
C PHE A 137 -2.14 3.74 9.09
N PHE A 138 -1.73 4.57 8.14
CA PHE A 138 -2.15 4.50 6.75
C PHE A 138 -1.13 3.70 5.93
N ASN A 139 -1.35 2.40 5.76
CA ASN A 139 -0.52 1.58 4.88
C ASN A 139 -0.76 1.94 3.40
N PRO A 140 0.25 2.44 2.65
CA PRO A 140 0.03 2.97 1.30
C PRO A 140 -0.13 1.88 0.24
N GLY A 141 0.59 0.76 0.36
CA GLY A 141 0.46 -0.39 -0.53
C GLY A 141 -0.62 -1.35 -0.04
N VAL A 142 -1.57 -1.70 -0.92
CA VAL A 142 -2.75 -2.51 -0.55
C VAL A 142 -3.01 -3.63 -1.56
N GLY A 143 -3.45 -4.78 -1.06
CA GLY A 143 -3.92 -5.92 -1.85
C GLY A 143 -2.81 -6.79 -2.43
N ILE A 144 -3.20 -7.81 -3.20
CA ILE A 144 -2.28 -8.83 -3.76
C ILE A 144 -1.24 -8.27 -4.74
N TRP A 145 -1.47 -7.07 -5.28
CA TRP A 145 -0.51 -6.34 -6.13
C TRP A 145 0.17 -5.18 -5.41
N GLN A 146 -0.06 -4.98 -4.11
CA GLN A 146 0.52 -3.88 -3.32
C GLN A 146 0.33 -2.52 -4.02
N LEU A 147 -0.91 -2.22 -4.42
CA LEU A 147 -1.26 -0.99 -5.13
C LEU A 147 -0.96 0.22 -4.25
N ASP A 148 0.12 0.91 -4.59
CA ASP A 148 0.66 2.01 -3.79
C ASP A 148 0.15 3.38 -4.26
N SER A 149 -0.23 4.23 -3.31
CA SER A 149 -0.68 5.62 -3.56
C SER A 149 0.30 6.51 -4.35
N ALA A 150 1.59 6.17 -4.39
CA ALA A 150 2.62 6.88 -5.18
C ALA A 150 2.78 6.34 -6.60
N GLY A 151 2.11 5.24 -6.94
CA GLY A 151 2.26 4.53 -8.21
C GLY A 151 0.93 4.04 -8.76
N LEU A 152 0.84 2.74 -9.04
CA LEU A 152 -0.33 2.14 -9.70
C LEU A 152 -1.61 2.22 -8.85
N GLY A 153 -1.50 2.37 -7.53
CA GLY A 153 -2.63 2.57 -6.61
C GLY A 153 -3.01 4.02 -6.39
N ALA A 154 -2.43 4.99 -7.12
CA ALA A 154 -2.69 6.40 -6.89
C ALA A 154 -4.19 6.75 -6.91
N LYS A 155 -4.95 6.13 -7.81
CA LYS A 155 -6.40 6.34 -7.96
C LYS A 155 -7.29 5.28 -7.29
N GLU A 156 -6.68 4.38 -6.53
CA GLU A 156 -7.39 3.29 -5.87
C GLU A 156 -7.60 3.64 -4.40
N THR A 157 -8.70 3.22 -3.79
CA THR A 157 -8.86 3.20 -2.34
C THR A 157 -8.39 1.85 -1.80
N ALA A 158 -8.22 1.70 -0.48
CA ALA A 158 -8.06 0.38 0.11
C ALA A 158 -9.23 -0.56 -0.26
N ALA A 159 -10.46 -0.04 -0.36
CA ALA A 159 -11.61 -0.85 -0.73
C ALA A 159 -11.50 -1.41 -2.16
N THR A 160 -11.05 -0.61 -3.12
CA THR A 160 -10.90 -1.06 -4.51
C THR A 160 -9.64 -1.88 -4.74
N ALA A 161 -8.56 -1.62 -3.98
CA ALA A 161 -7.33 -2.40 -4.04
C ALA A 161 -7.44 -3.78 -3.38
N ILE A 162 -8.25 -3.92 -2.33
CA ILE A 162 -8.56 -5.22 -1.69
C ILE A 162 -9.53 -6.04 -2.54
N ASP A 163 -10.46 -5.37 -3.24
CA ASP A 163 -11.38 -6.03 -4.14
C ASP A 163 -10.64 -6.64 -5.34
N SER A 164 -10.46 -7.97 -5.32
CA SER A 164 -9.73 -8.68 -6.37
C SER A 164 -10.31 -8.48 -7.77
N SER A 165 -11.60 -8.18 -7.91
CA SER A 165 -12.22 -7.89 -9.21
C SER A 165 -11.85 -6.52 -9.74
N THR A 166 -11.89 -5.50 -8.87
CA THR A 166 -11.54 -4.13 -9.26
C THR A 166 -10.05 -4.03 -9.51
N ALA A 167 -9.23 -4.55 -8.58
CA ALA A 167 -7.79 -4.56 -8.71
C ALA A 167 -7.32 -5.36 -9.95
N ALA A 168 -7.92 -6.51 -10.27
CA ALA A 168 -7.61 -7.25 -11.49
C ALA A 168 -7.96 -6.47 -12.77
N ALA A 169 -9.09 -5.75 -12.77
CA ALA A 169 -9.50 -4.91 -13.90
C ALA A 169 -8.53 -3.74 -14.15
N THR A 170 -7.83 -3.26 -13.11
CA THR A 170 -6.76 -2.27 -13.27
C THR A 170 -5.44 -2.94 -13.70
N MET A 171 -5.07 -4.07 -13.09
CA MET A 171 -3.75 -4.68 -13.27
C MET A 171 -3.57 -5.46 -14.57
N ALA A 172 -4.58 -6.21 -15.01
CA ALA A 172 -4.44 -7.03 -16.20
C ALA A 172 -4.20 -6.17 -17.46
N PRO A 173 -4.99 -5.10 -17.74
CA PRO A 173 -4.70 -4.20 -18.86
C PRO A 173 -3.33 -3.54 -18.74
N HIS A 174 -2.98 -3.03 -17.55
CA HIS A 174 -1.68 -2.38 -17.33
C HIS A 174 -0.50 -3.27 -17.71
N MET A 175 -0.49 -4.51 -17.22
CA MET A 175 0.61 -5.45 -17.48
C MET A 175 0.62 -5.92 -18.94
N VAL A 176 -0.54 -6.19 -19.53
CA VAL A 176 -0.65 -6.58 -20.94
C VAL A 176 -0.18 -5.46 -21.87
N ASP A 177 -0.57 -4.21 -21.61
CA ASP A 177 -0.15 -3.04 -22.38
C ASP A 177 1.37 -2.83 -22.30
N ALA A 178 1.96 -2.97 -21.11
CA ALA A 178 3.40 -2.87 -20.92
C ALA A 178 4.15 -4.00 -21.64
N TYR A 179 3.65 -5.23 -21.55
CA TYR A 179 4.19 -6.38 -22.29
C TYR A 179 4.13 -6.14 -23.80
N CYS A 180 2.98 -5.74 -24.33
CA CYS A 180 2.81 -5.55 -25.76
C CYS A 180 3.61 -4.36 -26.31
N SER A 181 3.71 -3.26 -25.55
CA SER A 181 4.58 -2.14 -25.89
C SER A 181 6.05 -2.58 -26.04
N ALA A 182 6.52 -3.45 -25.14
CA ALA A 182 7.87 -4.00 -25.21
C ALA A 182 8.06 -4.96 -26.41
N ILE A 183 7.08 -5.82 -26.70
CA ILE A 183 7.08 -6.70 -27.88
C ILE A 183 7.14 -5.90 -29.17
N ASN A 184 6.28 -4.89 -29.31
CA ASN A 184 6.21 -4.03 -30.49
C ASN A 184 7.49 -3.20 -30.68
N SER A 185 8.27 -3.00 -29.60
CA SER A 185 9.59 -2.38 -29.61
C SER A 185 10.74 -3.35 -29.90
N GLY A 186 10.44 -4.62 -30.19
CA GLY A 186 11.43 -5.65 -30.58
C GLY A 186 12.00 -6.48 -29.43
N SER A 187 11.41 -6.42 -28.23
CA SER A 187 11.81 -7.27 -27.11
C SER A 187 11.45 -8.73 -27.35
N SER A 188 12.23 -9.65 -26.79
CA SER A 188 11.79 -11.04 -26.62
C SER A 188 10.64 -11.14 -25.61
N GLN A 189 9.88 -12.24 -25.62
CA GLN A 189 8.79 -12.45 -24.67
C GLN A 189 9.24 -12.33 -23.20
N ALA A 190 10.36 -12.94 -22.83
CA ALA A 190 10.90 -12.84 -21.46
C ALA A 190 11.26 -11.40 -21.07
N GLN A 191 11.86 -10.62 -21.98
CA GLN A 191 12.16 -9.21 -21.74
C GLN A 191 10.89 -8.35 -21.63
N ALA A 192 9.86 -8.67 -22.42
CA ALA A 192 8.59 -7.99 -22.35
C ALA A 192 7.84 -8.27 -21.04
N ARG A 193 7.88 -9.52 -20.54
CA ARG A 193 7.35 -9.85 -19.21
C ARG A 193 8.08 -9.11 -18.10
N ALA A 194 9.42 -9.13 -18.13
CA ALA A 194 10.23 -8.35 -17.18
C ALA A 194 9.88 -6.85 -17.22
N THR A 195 9.61 -6.30 -18.40
CA THR A 195 9.18 -4.91 -18.55
C THR A 195 7.83 -4.66 -17.85
N ALA A 196 6.85 -5.54 -18.07
CA ALA A 196 5.53 -5.45 -17.45
C ALA A 196 5.57 -5.50 -15.91
N TRP A 197 6.58 -6.16 -15.33
CA TRP A 197 6.74 -6.28 -13.88
C TRP A 197 7.66 -5.24 -13.25
N THR A 198 8.24 -4.31 -14.03
CA THR A 198 9.14 -3.26 -13.52
C THR A 198 8.59 -2.48 -12.31
N PRO A 199 7.28 -2.22 -12.18
CA PRO A 199 6.74 -1.54 -11.00
C PRO A 199 6.87 -2.31 -9.67
N TRP A 200 7.14 -3.62 -9.70
CA TRP A 200 7.20 -4.48 -8.51
C TRP A 200 8.65 -4.87 -8.19
N HIS A 201 9.22 -4.29 -7.15
CA HIS A 201 10.61 -4.56 -6.76
C HIS A 201 10.83 -6.01 -6.30
N ALA A 202 9.79 -6.72 -5.82
CA ALA A 202 9.92 -8.14 -5.52
C ALA A 202 10.16 -8.99 -6.78
N CYS A 203 9.86 -8.47 -7.98
CA CYS A 203 10.15 -9.13 -9.25
C CYS A 203 11.60 -8.98 -9.72
N ASP A 204 12.39 -8.13 -9.06
CA ASP A 204 13.80 -7.95 -9.38
C ASP A 204 14.55 -9.29 -9.32
N SER A 205 15.69 -9.39 -10.02
CA SER A 205 16.51 -10.61 -10.10
C SER A 205 15.83 -11.85 -10.72
N GLY A 206 14.64 -11.71 -11.29
CA GLY A 206 13.96 -12.77 -12.07
C GLY A 206 12.88 -13.53 -11.31
N ALA A 207 12.52 -13.14 -10.09
CA ALA A 207 11.56 -13.87 -9.26
C ALA A 207 10.19 -14.06 -9.96
N CYS A 208 9.67 -13.02 -10.63
CA CYS A 208 8.39 -13.11 -11.32
C CYS A 208 8.45 -13.92 -12.63
N GLU A 209 9.63 -13.98 -13.26
CA GLU A 209 9.86 -14.89 -14.39
C GLU A 209 9.84 -16.35 -13.90
N ASP A 210 10.50 -16.66 -12.79
CA ASP A 210 10.47 -18.00 -12.19
C ASP A 210 9.04 -18.43 -11.83
N VAL A 211 8.22 -17.52 -11.29
CA VAL A 211 6.81 -17.77 -11.02
C VAL A 211 6.02 -17.99 -12.31
N TYR A 212 6.24 -17.17 -13.34
CA TYR A 212 5.57 -17.33 -14.64
C TYR A 212 5.84 -18.71 -15.24
N GLN A 213 7.09 -19.15 -15.23
CA GLN A 213 7.48 -20.48 -15.74
C GLN A 213 6.85 -21.61 -14.93
N ARG A 214 6.71 -21.44 -13.61
CA ARG A 214 5.99 -22.41 -12.75
C ARG A 214 4.51 -22.47 -13.07
N LEU A 215 3.86 -21.33 -13.30
CA LEU A 215 2.46 -21.30 -13.71
C LEU A 215 2.25 -22.00 -15.05
N GLU A 216 3.16 -21.84 -16.01
CA GLU A 216 3.10 -22.56 -17.30
C GLU A 216 3.31 -24.08 -17.13
N ALA A 217 4.20 -24.50 -16.24
CA ALA A 217 4.53 -25.91 -16.04
C ALA A 217 3.50 -26.66 -15.18
N ASP A 218 3.12 -26.07 -14.04
CA ASP A 218 2.41 -26.74 -12.96
C ASP A 218 0.97 -26.21 -12.78
N GLY A 219 0.69 -25.02 -13.30
CA GLY A 219 -0.57 -24.31 -13.07
C GLY A 219 -0.67 -23.75 -11.65
N VAL A 220 -1.91 -23.53 -11.21
CA VAL A 220 -2.24 -23.01 -9.88
C VAL A 220 -3.25 -23.92 -9.19
N THR A 221 -3.08 -24.10 -7.89
CA THR A 221 -4.08 -24.76 -7.04
C THR A 221 -5.07 -23.71 -6.54
N LYS A 222 -6.35 -23.86 -6.92
CA LYS A 222 -7.40 -22.93 -6.52
C LYS A 222 -7.91 -23.24 -5.11
N ASP A 223 -7.97 -22.21 -4.28
CA ASP A 223 -8.36 -22.27 -2.87
C ASP A 223 -9.73 -21.62 -2.66
N ALA A 224 -10.70 -22.40 -2.19
CA ALA A 224 -12.08 -21.91 -2.01
C ALA A 224 -12.25 -21.05 -0.75
N ASP A 225 -11.28 -21.08 0.17
CA ASP A 225 -11.38 -20.40 1.47
C ASP A 225 -10.87 -18.95 1.42
N VAL A 226 -10.27 -18.53 0.29
CA VAL A 226 -9.90 -17.14 0.03
C VAL A 226 -10.87 -16.52 -0.97
N ASP A 227 -11.71 -15.64 -0.44
CA ASP A 227 -12.71 -14.91 -1.20
C ASP A 227 -12.13 -13.65 -1.88
N ARG A 228 -13.00 -12.89 -2.55
CA ARG A 228 -12.67 -11.69 -3.31
C ARG A 228 -12.07 -10.55 -2.47
N TYR A 229 -12.39 -10.50 -1.19
CA TYR A 229 -12.03 -9.44 -0.23
C TYR A 229 -11.01 -9.91 0.82
N GLY A 230 -10.64 -11.19 0.82
CA GLY A 230 -9.58 -11.71 1.69
C GLY A 230 -9.92 -11.62 3.17
N GLY A 231 -11.20 -11.71 3.51
CA GLY A 231 -11.71 -11.56 4.88
C GLY A 231 -12.26 -10.17 5.22
N ALA A 232 -12.02 -9.16 4.38
CA ALA A 232 -12.68 -7.87 4.55
C ALA A 232 -14.18 -7.96 4.21
N GLU A 233 -14.99 -7.19 4.92
CA GLU A 233 -16.45 -7.28 4.83
C GLU A 233 -17.04 -6.06 4.16
N LYS A 234 -17.87 -6.27 3.12
CA LYS A 234 -18.66 -5.19 2.55
C LYS A 234 -19.74 -4.74 3.53
N ARG A 235 -19.85 -3.43 3.71
CA ARG A 235 -20.78 -2.76 4.61
C ARG A 235 -21.44 -1.60 3.88
N THR A 236 -22.61 -1.22 4.35
CA THR A 236 -23.19 0.10 4.13
C THR A 236 -22.90 0.95 5.36
N CYS A 237 -22.35 2.15 5.18
CA CYS A 237 -22.20 3.11 6.26
C CYS A 237 -22.91 4.42 5.94
N THR A 238 -23.19 5.20 6.98
CA THR A 238 -23.39 6.64 6.84
C THR A 238 -22.20 7.40 7.39
N PHE A 239 -21.77 8.43 6.67
CA PHE A 239 -20.72 9.38 7.10
C PHE A 239 -21.21 10.78 6.75
N GLU A 240 -21.12 11.72 7.70
CA GLU A 240 -21.64 13.10 7.55
C GLU A 240 -23.09 13.21 7.03
N GLY A 241 -23.91 12.19 7.33
CA GLY A 241 -25.32 12.15 6.95
C GLY A 241 -25.61 11.63 5.53
N ALA A 242 -24.59 11.23 4.77
CA ALA A 242 -24.73 10.54 3.49
C ALA A 242 -24.38 9.05 3.60
N GLU A 243 -24.94 8.23 2.71
CA GLU A 243 -24.72 6.77 2.67
C GLU A 243 -23.58 6.42 1.70
N TYR A 244 -22.74 5.45 2.07
CA TYR A 244 -21.57 5.00 1.32
C TYR A 244 -21.46 3.47 1.35
N ASP A 245 -20.95 2.91 0.25
CA ASP A 245 -20.41 1.56 0.22
C ASP A 245 -19.05 1.56 0.92
N CYS A 246 -18.96 0.84 2.02
CA CYS A 246 -17.76 0.69 2.82
C CYS A 246 -17.19 -0.71 2.70
N LEU A 247 -15.87 -0.80 2.90
CA LEU A 247 -15.22 -2.05 3.22
C LEU A 247 -14.70 -1.98 4.67
N TYR A 248 -15.18 -2.87 5.52
CA TYR A 248 -14.62 -3.07 6.86
C TYR A 248 -13.42 -4.01 6.77
N VAL A 249 -12.26 -3.52 7.16
CA VAL A 249 -10.97 -4.20 7.10
C VAL A 249 -10.54 -4.51 8.54
N ASP A 250 -10.42 -5.81 8.84
CA ASP A 250 -9.92 -6.31 10.12
C ASP A 250 -8.76 -7.27 9.86
N PRO A 251 -7.50 -6.86 10.14
CA PRO A 251 -6.34 -7.73 9.94
C PRO A 251 -6.44 -9.10 10.62
N SER A 252 -7.20 -9.23 11.72
CA SER A 252 -7.38 -10.52 12.40
C SER A 252 -8.29 -11.50 11.64
N ALA A 253 -9.03 -11.02 10.63
CA ALA A 253 -9.91 -11.80 9.78
C ALA A 253 -9.27 -12.20 8.44
N ALA A 254 -7.98 -11.95 8.25
CA ALA A 254 -7.30 -12.20 6.98
C ALA A 254 -7.41 -13.65 6.51
N GLN A 255 -7.81 -13.81 5.25
CA GLN A 255 -7.82 -15.09 4.54
C GLN A 255 -6.59 -15.19 3.64
N GLY A 256 -6.03 -16.39 3.50
CA GLY A 256 -4.82 -16.64 2.71
C GLY A 256 -3.54 -16.40 3.51
N GLU A 257 -2.49 -15.95 2.83
CA GLU A 257 -1.23 -15.56 3.47
C GLU A 257 -1.45 -14.35 4.40
N ASP A 258 -1.22 -14.58 5.69
CA ASP A 258 -1.49 -13.63 6.76
C ASP A 258 -0.23 -13.21 7.52
N ALA A 259 0.98 -13.62 7.10
CA ALA A 259 2.22 -13.26 7.78
C ALA A 259 2.38 -11.73 7.96
N TRP A 260 1.80 -10.93 7.06
CA TRP A 260 1.77 -9.47 7.14
C TRP A 260 1.02 -8.93 8.36
N THR A 261 0.19 -9.74 9.03
CA THR A 261 -0.52 -9.39 10.26
C THR A 261 0.35 -9.56 11.51
N ALA A 262 1.50 -10.23 11.39
CA ALA A 262 2.43 -10.38 12.49
C ALA A 262 3.08 -9.02 12.84
N PRO A 263 3.19 -8.64 14.12
CA PRO A 263 3.79 -7.37 14.51
C PRO A 263 5.23 -7.18 14.01
N ASP A 264 6.02 -8.24 13.97
CA ASP A 264 7.42 -8.26 13.53
C ASP A 264 7.60 -8.45 12.02
N TYR A 265 6.50 -8.54 11.25
CA TYR A 265 6.60 -8.67 9.81
C TYR A 265 7.23 -7.44 9.16
N GLY A 266 7.08 -6.23 9.67
CA GLY A 266 7.69 -5.06 9.04
C GLY A 266 7.76 -3.87 9.97
N PRO A 267 8.44 -2.79 9.55
CA PRO A 267 8.59 -1.60 10.36
C PRO A 267 7.29 -0.79 10.53
N ALA A 268 6.30 -0.88 9.63
CA ALA A 268 4.99 -0.28 9.87
C ALA A 268 4.27 -1.00 11.03
N PRO A 269 3.40 -0.38 11.84
CA PRO A 269 2.54 -1.12 12.76
C PRO A 269 1.47 -1.93 12.01
N VAL A 270 0.86 -2.90 12.70
CA VAL A 270 -0.37 -3.54 12.21
C VAL A 270 -1.51 -2.53 12.41
N PRO A 271 -2.25 -2.13 11.37
CA PRO A 271 -3.33 -1.18 11.55
C PRO A 271 -4.44 -1.79 12.40
N ALA A 272 -5.08 -0.98 13.24
CA ALA A 272 -6.31 -1.38 13.89
C ALA A 272 -7.44 -1.53 12.85
N PRO A 273 -8.53 -2.27 13.15
CA PRO A 273 -9.64 -2.41 12.21
C PRO A 273 -10.23 -1.05 11.80
N PHE A 274 -10.52 -0.90 10.51
CA PHE A 274 -10.99 0.36 9.92
C PHE A 274 -12.03 0.14 8.82
N TYR A 275 -12.77 1.18 8.49
CA TYR A 275 -13.62 1.26 7.32
C TYR A 275 -12.89 2.02 6.22
N ALA A 276 -12.94 1.53 4.98
CA ALA A 276 -12.45 2.23 3.80
C ALA A 276 -13.61 2.53 2.85
N PHE A 277 -13.69 3.76 2.35
CA PHE A 277 -14.69 4.18 1.37
C PHE A 277 -14.20 5.38 0.55
N THR A 278 -14.87 5.63 -0.58
CA THR A 278 -14.65 6.83 -1.39
C THR A 278 -15.60 7.94 -0.93
N TYR A 279 -15.04 9.11 -0.64
CA TYR A 279 -15.78 10.32 -0.28
C TYR A 279 -15.58 11.38 -1.36
N GLU A 280 -16.65 11.99 -1.85
CA GLU A 280 -16.59 13.07 -2.85
C GLU A 280 -16.86 14.42 -2.18
N GLU A 281 -15.92 15.36 -2.29
CA GLU A 281 -16.10 16.74 -1.84
C GLU A 281 -15.71 17.72 -2.94
N GLY A 282 -16.62 18.61 -3.31
CA GLY A 282 -16.35 19.63 -4.34
C GLY A 282 -16.01 19.06 -5.73
N GLY A 283 -16.43 17.83 -6.03
CA GLY A 283 -16.10 17.12 -7.27
C GLY A 283 -14.72 16.47 -7.29
N VAL A 284 -14.09 16.31 -6.12
CA VAL A 284 -12.81 15.62 -5.92
C VAL A 284 -13.07 14.36 -5.10
N ASP A 285 -12.54 13.23 -5.55
CA ASP A 285 -12.64 11.96 -4.85
C ASP A 285 -11.51 11.80 -3.83
N TYR A 286 -11.85 11.31 -2.65
CA TYR A 286 -10.94 11.01 -1.55
C TYR A 286 -11.06 9.55 -1.15
N GLU A 287 -9.93 8.91 -0.83
CA GLU A 287 -9.94 7.73 0.03
C GLU A 287 -10.09 8.20 1.47
N VAL A 288 -11.06 7.64 2.19
CA VAL A 288 -11.18 7.79 3.64
C VAL A 288 -10.95 6.44 4.29
N ARG A 289 -10.06 6.40 5.28
CA ARG A 289 -9.94 5.30 6.24
C ARG A 289 -10.39 5.78 7.60
N TYR A 290 -11.33 5.07 8.20
CA TYR A 290 -12.00 5.47 9.43
C TYR A 290 -11.87 4.39 10.50
N TRP A 291 -11.28 4.74 11.64
CA TRP A 291 -11.11 3.90 12.80
C TRP A 291 -12.09 4.29 13.90
N LEU A 292 -12.97 3.37 14.28
CA LEU A 292 -13.81 3.54 15.47
C LEU A 292 -12.95 3.40 16.74
N LYS A 293 -13.18 4.25 17.74
CA LYS A 293 -12.50 4.22 19.05
C LYS A 293 -12.60 2.86 19.74
N GLY A 294 -13.73 2.18 19.56
CA GLY A 294 -13.99 0.86 20.11
C GLY A 294 -13.09 -0.24 19.54
N TYR A 295 -12.47 0.00 18.38
CA TYR A 295 -11.59 -0.94 17.70
C TYR A 295 -10.12 -0.51 17.75
N SER A 296 -9.84 0.79 17.64
CA SER A 296 -8.47 1.30 17.59
C SER A 296 -7.80 1.42 18.95
N GLY A 297 -8.57 1.47 20.03
CA GLY A 297 -8.06 1.78 21.37
C GLY A 297 -7.79 3.28 21.59
N ALA A 298 -8.06 4.13 20.60
CA ALA A 298 -8.07 5.57 20.76
C ALA A 298 -9.26 6.02 21.64
N SER A 299 -9.20 7.24 22.19
CA SER A 299 -10.31 7.81 22.98
C SER A 299 -11.47 8.34 22.13
N THR A 300 -11.21 8.64 20.86
CA THR A 300 -12.15 9.22 19.89
C THR A 300 -12.04 8.46 18.57
N ASP A 301 -13.07 8.58 17.73
CA ASP A 301 -13.00 8.01 16.39
C ASP A 301 -12.03 8.87 15.56
N VAL A 302 -11.34 8.23 14.60
CA VAL A 302 -10.27 8.88 13.84
C VAL A 302 -10.45 8.57 12.36
N SER A 303 -10.30 9.57 11.50
CA SER A 303 -10.16 9.36 10.06
C SER A 303 -8.79 9.80 9.56
N ALA A 304 -8.34 9.15 8.50
CA ALA A 304 -7.29 9.63 7.64
C ALA A 304 -7.82 9.68 6.20
N SER A 305 -7.54 10.76 5.48
CA SER A 305 -7.99 10.94 4.11
C SER A 305 -6.89 11.46 3.19
N ARG A 306 -6.96 11.01 1.93
CA ARG A 306 -6.13 11.54 0.83
C ARG A 306 -6.99 11.73 -0.41
N GLU A 307 -6.63 12.72 -1.21
CA GLU A 307 -7.20 12.87 -2.55
C GLU A 307 -6.76 11.68 -3.44
N LEU A 308 -7.65 11.17 -4.29
CA LEU A 308 -7.28 10.15 -5.25
C LEU A 308 -6.40 10.76 -6.34
N GLY A 309 -5.24 10.16 -6.57
CA GLY A 309 -4.20 10.64 -7.48
C GLY A 309 -2.99 11.27 -6.78
N VAL A 310 -3.00 11.42 -5.46
CA VAL A 310 -1.87 11.95 -4.69
C VAL A 310 -1.19 10.89 -3.80
N ASN A 311 0.08 11.15 -3.46
CA ASN A 311 0.90 10.28 -2.61
C ASN A 311 0.58 10.49 -1.13
N ALA A 312 0.10 9.44 -0.46
CA ALA A 312 -0.25 9.48 0.97
C ALA A 312 0.94 9.86 1.87
N ARG A 313 2.18 9.62 1.42
CA ARG A 313 3.39 9.95 2.21
C ARG A 313 3.61 11.46 2.35
N THR A 314 2.97 12.27 1.52
CA THR A 314 3.10 13.73 1.53
C THR A 314 1.77 14.46 1.68
N GLU A 315 0.66 13.83 1.30
CA GLU A 315 -0.66 14.44 1.22
C GLU A 315 -1.70 13.56 1.92
N LEU A 316 -1.60 13.47 3.26
CA LEU A 316 -2.55 12.77 4.11
C LEU A 316 -3.07 13.72 5.20
N SER A 317 -4.38 13.76 5.36
CA SER A 317 -5.06 14.56 6.39
C SER A 317 -5.61 13.63 7.46
N TRP A 318 -5.47 14.02 8.73
CA TRP A 318 -6.00 13.29 9.88
C TRP A 318 -7.01 14.14 10.62
N ALA A 319 -8.11 13.53 11.07
CA ALA A 319 -9.14 14.21 11.84
C ALA A 319 -9.62 13.37 13.02
N GLU A 320 -10.08 14.06 14.07
CA GLU A 320 -11.00 13.47 15.05
C GLU A 320 -12.42 13.47 14.47
N GLU A 321 -13.13 12.37 14.69
CA GLU A 321 -14.42 12.11 14.07
C GLU A 321 -15.48 11.65 15.06
N SER A 322 -16.73 11.70 14.62
CA SER A 322 -17.88 11.18 15.40
C SER A 322 -19.10 10.82 14.55
N SER A 323 -18.95 10.73 13.23
CA SER A 323 -20.08 10.71 12.30
C SER A 323 -20.33 9.36 11.63
N LEU A 324 -19.38 8.40 11.69
CA LEU A 324 -19.57 7.12 11.00
C LEU A 324 -20.53 6.20 11.77
N CYS A 325 -21.52 5.67 11.06
CA CYS A 325 -22.41 4.60 11.49
C CYS A 325 -22.42 3.50 10.42
N ASP A 326 -21.97 2.29 10.76
CA ASP A 326 -22.17 1.10 9.94
C ASP A 326 -23.62 0.64 10.11
N THR A 327 -24.46 0.90 9.11
CA THR A 327 -25.88 0.56 9.12
C THR A 327 -26.14 -0.93 8.88
N THR A 328 -25.13 -1.68 8.43
CA THR A 328 -25.20 -3.14 8.26
C THR A 328 -25.24 -3.85 9.61
N THR A 329 -24.38 -3.40 10.53
CA THR A 329 -24.20 -4.03 11.84
C THR A 329 -24.81 -3.21 12.99
N GLY A 330 -25.13 -1.94 12.75
CA GLY A 330 -25.55 -1.00 13.79
C GLY A 330 -24.39 -0.53 14.66
N THR A 331 -23.16 -0.49 14.13
CA THR A 331 -21.95 -0.16 14.90
C THR A 331 -21.47 1.25 14.60
N GLY A 332 -20.94 1.94 15.61
CA GLY A 332 -20.47 3.32 15.51
C GLY A 332 -21.51 4.30 16.06
N ASN A 333 -21.62 5.48 15.44
CA ASN A 333 -22.48 6.56 15.89
C ASN A 333 -23.87 6.49 15.24
N CYS A 334 -24.51 5.31 15.38
CA CYS A 334 -25.92 5.07 15.12
C CYS A 334 -26.75 5.39 16.40
#